data_AF-A0A8S3E400-F1
#
_entry.id   AF-A0A8S3E400-F1
#
_cell.length_a   1.000
_cell.length_b   1.000
_cell.length_c   1.000
_cell.angle_alpha   90.00
_cell.angle_beta   90.00
_cell.angle_gamma   90.00
#
_symmetry.space_group_name_H-M   'P 1'
#
loop_
_entity.id
_entity.type
_entity.pdbx_description
1 polymer ?
#
loop_
_entity_poly.entity_id
_entity_poly.type
_entity_poly.pdbx_seq_one_letter_code
_entity_poly.pdbx_strand_id
1 'polypeptide(L)'
;SPTQEIQAPNRSNRQATHKVTVWRAGEPIDLALIQNLDEIIHTENRSNDTLQDLVPIKQILSIALHENCSSHATAIYDRSFFAATTAEQHGEWDLGLGKALWRGFYSCLVFSKGAHQLLMNLDINHGVFMKKQPFLEFLCEVMLHSPCGKRRYAGRQRNV
;
A
#
# COMPACT_ATOMS: atom_id res chain seq x y z
N SER A 1 11.34 -19.44 2.52
CA SER A 1 11.52 -18.09 3.09
C SER A 1 12.20 -18.19 4.44
N PRO A 2 13.30 -17.47 4.70
CA PRO A 2 13.97 -17.52 5.99
C PRO A 2 13.09 -16.87 7.08
N THR A 3 12.86 -17.60 8.16
CA THR A 3 12.25 -17.05 9.38
C THR A 3 13.35 -16.35 10.18
N GLN A 4 13.16 -15.07 10.44
CA GLN A 4 14.05 -14.24 11.26
C GLN A 4 13.41 -13.99 12.63
N GLU A 5 14.23 -13.90 13.66
CA GLU A 5 13.79 -13.48 14.99
C GLU A 5 14.14 -12.00 15.18
N ILE A 6 13.12 -11.18 15.46
CA ILE A 6 13.31 -9.76 15.77
C ILE A 6 12.92 -9.48 17.21
N GLN A 7 13.61 -8.54 17.84
CA GLN A 7 13.30 -8.03 19.18
C GLN A 7 12.43 -6.77 19.04
N ALA A 8 11.20 -6.82 19.55
CA ALA A 8 10.28 -5.68 19.54
C ALA A 8 9.48 -5.60 20.85
N PRO A 9 8.98 -4.41 21.24
CA PRO A 9 8.12 -4.28 22.40
C PRO A 9 6.77 -4.97 22.18
N ASN A 10 6.31 -5.73 23.17
CA ASN A 10 4.99 -6.35 23.17
C ASN A 10 3.91 -5.37 23.66
N ARG A 11 2.63 -5.81 23.72
CA ARG A 11 1.50 -5.01 24.22
C ARG A 11 1.64 -4.48 25.65
N SER A 12 2.57 -5.03 26.43
CA SER A 12 2.90 -4.59 27.79
C SER A 12 4.20 -3.76 27.85
N ASN A 13 4.69 -3.26 26.71
CA ASN A 13 5.94 -2.51 26.58
C ASN A 13 7.21 -3.27 27.02
N ARG A 14 7.17 -4.61 27.09
CA ARG A 14 8.34 -5.45 27.38
C ARG A 14 8.95 -5.94 26.07
N GLN A 15 10.28 -5.98 25.99
CA GLN A 15 10.94 -6.61 24.84
C GLN A 15 10.57 -8.09 24.75
N ALA A 16 10.14 -8.52 23.56
CA ALA A 16 9.82 -9.89 23.24
C ALA A 16 10.43 -10.26 21.89
N THR A 17 10.77 -11.55 21.75
CA THR A 17 11.24 -12.12 20.49
C THR A 17 10.03 -12.48 19.63
N HIS A 18 9.98 -11.94 18.41
CA HIS A 18 8.96 -12.23 17.42
C HIS A 18 9.58 -13.01 16.26
N LYS A 19 9.02 -14.17 15.95
CA LYS A 19 9.35 -14.90 14.73
C LYS A 19 8.63 -14.25 13.56
N VAL A 20 9.40 -13.67 12.65
CA VAL A 20 8.90 -13.04 11.44
C VAL A 20 9.40 -13.83 10.25
N THR A 21 8.47 -14.36 9.47
CA THR A 21 8.81 -14.99 8.19
C THR A 21 8.80 -13.90 7.13
N VAL A 22 10.00 -13.51 6.67
CA VAL A 22 10.12 -12.56 5.57
C VAL A 22 10.01 -13.35 4.26
N TRP A 23 8.92 -13.15 3.56
CA TRP A 23 8.72 -13.70 2.23
C TRP A 23 9.40 -12.77 1.24
N ARG A 24 10.32 -13.31 0.43
CA ARG A 24 10.86 -12.57 -0.70
C ARG A 24 9.80 -12.58 -1.80
N ALA A 25 9.25 -11.42 -2.11
CA ALA A 25 8.31 -11.27 -3.21
C ALA A 25 9.11 -11.13 -4.52
N GLY A 26 9.28 -12.25 -5.22
CA GLY A 26 9.94 -12.28 -6.53
C GLY A 26 11.46 -12.18 -6.50
N GLU A 27 12.05 -12.20 -7.69
CA GLU A 27 13.49 -12.01 -7.90
C GLU A 27 13.81 -10.53 -8.20
N PRO A 28 15.02 -10.05 -7.81
CA PRO A 28 15.49 -8.73 -8.22
C PRO A 28 15.44 -8.56 -9.74
N ILE A 29 15.12 -7.34 -10.19
CA ILE A 29 15.25 -7.02 -11.62
C ILE A 29 16.75 -6.79 -11.87
N ASP A 30 17.35 -7.71 -12.63
CA ASP A 30 18.74 -7.60 -13.07
C ASP A 30 18.83 -6.64 -14.25
N LEU A 31 19.43 -5.48 -14.01
CA LEU A 31 19.59 -4.45 -15.02
C LEU A 31 20.69 -4.79 -16.03
N ALA A 32 21.58 -5.75 -15.73
CA ALA A 32 22.61 -6.21 -16.68
C ALA A 32 22.02 -6.87 -17.93
N LEU A 33 20.75 -7.28 -17.88
CA LEU A 33 20.04 -7.89 -19.01
C LEU A 33 19.45 -6.88 -19.99
N ILE A 34 19.44 -5.59 -19.65
CA ILE A 34 18.98 -4.53 -20.55
C ILE A 34 20.06 -4.30 -21.61
N GLN A 35 19.86 -4.83 -22.82
CA GLN A 35 20.73 -4.59 -23.96
C GLN A 35 20.82 -3.06 -24.23
N ASN A 36 22.03 -2.56 -24.48
CA ASN A 36 22.37 -1.13 -24.66
C ASN A 36 22.34 -0.25 -23.40
N LEU A 37 22.30 -0.84 -22.19
CA LEU A 37 22.53 -0.06 -20.97
C LEU A 37 23.91 0.61 -20.98
N ASP A 38 24.89 -0.08 -21.56
CA ASP A 38 26.26 0.40 -21.77
C ASP A 38 26.34 1.66 -22.64
N GLU A 39 25.49 1.82 -23.67
CA GLU A 39 25.44 3.06 -24.47
C GLU A 39 24.84 4.25 -23.70
N ILE A 40 24.03 3.98 -22.67
CA ILE A 40 23.48 5.01 -21.78
C ILE A 40 24.47 5.35 -20.65
N ILE A 41 25.31 4.38 -20.24
CA ILE A 41 26.20 4.46 -19.07
C ILE A 41 27.66 4.78 -19.43
N HIS A 42 28.08 4.62 -20.69
CA HIS A 42 29.45 4.96 -21.14
C HIS A 42 29.69 6.46 -21.24
N THR A 43 29.75 7.12 -20.09
CA THR A 43 30.72 8.19 -19.85
C THR A 43 31.56 7.77 -18.65
N GLU A 44 32.78 7.32 -18.93
CA GLU A 44 33.66 6.66 -17.96
C GLU A 44 34.01 7.52 -16.73
N ASN A 45 34.24 6.81 -15.63
CA ASN A 45 34.93 7.25 -14.40
C ASN A 45 34.20 8.27 -13.52
N ARG A 46 33.33 7.81 -12.60
CA ARG A 46 33.26 8.36 -11.22
C ARG A 46 32.44 7.54 -10.23
N SER A 47 33.02 7.41 -9.03
CA SER A 47 32.34 7.14 -7.77
C SER A 47 31.01 7.88 -7.64
N ASN A 48 29.96 7.21 -7.13
CA ASN A 48 28.61 7.72 -6.85
C ASN A 48 27.78 8.29 -8.03
N ASP A 49 28.39 8.70 -9.14
CA ASP A 49 27.70 9.26 -10.31
C ASP A 49 26.93 8.19 -11.11
N THR A 50 27.39 6.94 -11.12
CA THR A 50 26.72 5.83 -11.84
C THR A 50 25.29 5.51 -11.37
N LEU A 51 24.94 5.83 -10.12
CA LEU A 51 23.56 5.67 -9.63
C LEU A 51 22.65 6.80 -10.12
N GLN A 52 23.20 7.99 -10.42
CA GLN A 52 22.43 9.11 -10.97
C GLN A 52 22.00 8.80 -12.42
N ASP A 53 22.86 8.14 -13.19
CA ASP A 53 22.56 7.75 -14.58
C ASP A 53 21.45 6.70 -14.67
N LEU A 54 21.25 5.92 -13.60
CA LEU A 54 20.17 4.94 -13.50
C LEU A 54 18.85 5.54 -12.98
N VAL A 55 18.84 6.80 -12.53
CA VAL A 55 17.62 7.47 -12.03
C VAL A 55 16.51 7.53 -13.08
N PRO A 56 16.75 7.92 -14.35
CA PRO A 56 15.72 7.92 -15.39
C PRO A 56 15.12 6.53 -15.64
N ILE A 57 15.97 5.49 -15.64
CA ILE A 57 15.53 4.10 -15.83
C ILE A 57 14.64 3.65 -14.67
N LYS A 58 15.06 3.95 -13.45
CA LYS A 58 14.24 3.71 -12.25
C LYS A 58 12.90 4.46 -12.33
N GLN A 59 12.87 5.69 -12.85
CA GLN A 59 11.63 6.46 -13.01
C GLN A 59 10.68 5.79 -14.01
N ILE A 60 11.18 5.40 -15.19
CA ILE A 60 10.39 4.71 -16.23
C ILE A 60 9.83 3.39 -15.68
N LEU A 61 10.67 2.58 -15.03
CA LEU A 61 10.23 1.33 -14.43
C LEU A 61 9.21 1.57 -13.30
N SER A 62 9.38 2.63 -12.50
CA SER A 62 8.41 2.99 -11.47
C SER A 62 7.06 3.35 -12.09
N ILE A 63 7.05 4.11 -13.19
CA ILE A 63 5.82 4.45 -13.92
C ILE A 63 5.15 3.17 -14.44
N ALA A 64 5.89 2.32 -15.15
CA ALA A 64 5.34 1.09 -15.73
C ALA A 64 4.78 0.13 -14.67
N LEU A 65 5.50 -0.04 -13.55
CA LEU A 65 5.05 -0.94 -12.47
C LEU A 65 3.85 -0.37 -11.72
N HIS A 66 3.76 0.95 -11.58
CA HIS A 66 2.68 1.60 -10.84
C HIS A 66 1.46 1.94 -11.70
N GLU A 67 1.54 1.83 -13.03
CA GLU A 67 0.41 2.07 -13.94
C GLU A 67 -0.78 1.14 -13.62
N ASN A 68 -0.50 -0.15 -13.45
CA ASN A 68 -1.55 -1.12 -13.13
C ASN A 68 -2.11 -0.91 -11.73
N CYS A 69 -1.27 -0.59 -10.75
CA CYS A 69 -1.70 -0.26 -9.39
C CYS A 69 -2.59 0.99 -9.37
N SER A 70 -2.21 2.02 -10.14
CA SER A 70 -2.94 3.28 -10.22
C SER A 70 -4.33 3.09 -10.82
N SER A 71 -4.44 2.24 -11.85
CA SER A 71 -5.71 1.92 -12.50
C SER A 71 -6.73 1.22 -11.59
N HIS A 72 -6.26 0.50 -10.57
CA HIS A 72 -7.11 -0.26 -9.64
C HIS A 72 -7.27 0.39 -8.27
N ALA A 73 -6.46 1.42 -7.96
CA ALA A 73 -6.55 2.13 -6.70
C ALA A 73 -7.80 3.03 -6.66
N THR A 74 -8.50 3.03 -5.54
CA THR A 74 -9.57 4.01 -5.29
C THR A 74 -9.01 5.36 -4.83
N ALA A 75 -7.87 5.33 -4.13
CA ALA A 75 -7.14 6.53 -3.75
C ALA A 75 -5.63 6.28 -3.82
N ILE A 76 -4.88 7.31 -4.18
CA ILE A 76 -3.42 7.29 -4.27
C ILE A 76 -2.89 8.45 -3.43
N TYR A 77 -1.93 8.18 -2.56
CA TYR A 77 -1.22 9.20 -1.78
C TYR A 77 0.27 8.89 -1.79
N ASP A 78 1.07 9.83 -2.30
CA ASP A 78 2.49 9.63 -2.63
C ASP A 78 2.70 8.37 -3.50
N ARG A 79 3.25 7.31 -2.91
CA ARG A 79 3.48 6.01 -3.56
C ARG A 79 2.68 4.88 -2.91
N SER A 80 1.60 5.23 -2.22
CA SER A 80 0.68 4.30 -1.61
C SER A 80 -0.61 4.21 -2.40
N PHE A 81 -1.07 2.99 -2.62
CA PHE A 81 -2.27 2.66 -3.39
C PHE A 81 -3.29 2.04 -2.45
N PHE A 82 -4.48 2.65 -2.35
CA PHE A 82 -5.54 2.23 -1.45
C PHE A 82 -6.77 1.77 -2.23
N ALA A 83 -7.38 0.69 -1.77
CA ALA A 83 -8.66 0.21 -2.31
C ALA A 83 -9.77 0.50 -1.29
N ALA A 84 -10.89 1.04 -1.77
CA ALA A 84 -12.09 1.12 -0.95
C ALA A 84 -12.50 -0.29 -0.53
N THR A 85 -12.74 -0.47 0.76
CA THR A 85 -13.27 -1.72 1.28
C THR A 85 -14.71 -1.87 0.82
N THR A 86 -14.99 -2.92 0.05
CA THR A 86 -16.36 -3.39 -0.18
C THR A 86 -16.72 -4.41 0.90
N ALA A 87 -18.01 -4.55 1.20
CA ALA A 87 -18.52 -5.55 2.15
C ALA A 87 -18.11 -6.99 1.77
N GLU A 88 -17.80 -7.22 0.49
CA GLU A 88 -17.53 -8.54 -0.08
C GLU A 88 -16.05 -8.92 -0.07
N GLN A 89 -15.12 -7.98 -0.18
CA GLN A 89 -13.71 -8.33 -0.42
C GLN A 89 -12.87 -8.41 0.86
N HIS A 90 -12.97 -7.45 1.79
CA HIS A 90 -12.04 -7.39 2.93
C HIS A 90 -12.63 -6.92 4.27
N GLY A 91 -13.94 -6.66 4.32
CA GLY A 91 -14.60 -6.05 5.47
C GLY A 91 -14.21 -4.58 5.63
N GLU A 92 -15.20 -3.70 5.68
CA GLU A 92 -14.98 -2.29 6.01
C GLU A 92 -14.75 -2.19 7.53
N TRP A 93 -13.57 -1.71 7.94
CA TRP A 93 -13.39 -1.33 9.34
C TRP A 93 -13.95 0.09 9.51
N ASP A 94 -15.22 0.12 9.89
CA ASP A 94 -15.95 1.33 10.25
C ASP A 94 -15.33 1.98 11.50
N LEU A 95 -14.87 3.22 11.35
CA LEU A 95 -14.30 4.02 12.44
C LEU A 95 -15.32 4.99 13.05
N GLY A 96 -16.55 5.00 12.55
CA GLY A 96 -17.61 5.94 12.90
C GLY A 96 -17.39 7.33 12.30
N LEU A 97 -18.33 8.24 12.56
CA LEU A 97 -18.28 9.65 12.13
C LEU A 97 -18.03 9.82 10.62
N GLY A 98 -18.56 8.90 9.82
CA GLY A 98 -18.38 8.83 8.38
C GLY A 98 -17.00 8.44 7.90
N LYS A 99 -16.18 7.80 8.74
CA LYS A 99 -14.83 7.38 8.41
C LYS A 99 -14.72 5.86 8.35
N ALA A 100 -13.87 5.38 7.46
CA ALA A 100 -13.51 3.98 7.36
C ALA A 100 -12.00 3.84 7.20
N LEU A 101 -11.45 2.75 7.72
CA LEU A 101 -10.07 2.37 7.47
C LEU A 101 -10.00 1.59 6.16
N TRP A 102 -9.29 2.12 5.17
CA TRP A 102 -9.00 1.42 3.92
C TRP A 102 -7.62 0.79 4.00
N ARG A 103 -7.51 -0.38 3.39
CA ARG A 103 -6.23 -1.08 3.24
C ARG A 103 -5.59 -0.67 1.92
N GLY A 104 -4.27 -0.66 1.94
CA GLY A 104 -3.46 -0.38 0.78
C GLY A 104 -2.05 -0.90 0.98
N PHE A 105 -1.17 -0.51 0.08
CA PHE A 105 0.24 -0.78 0.21
C PHE A 105 1.06 0.37 -0.35
N TYR A 106 2.21 0.61 0.26
CA TYR A 106 3.26 1.44 -0.30
C TYR A 106 4.10 0.62 -1.28
N SER A 107 4.49 1.21 -2.40
CA SER A 107 5.40 0.57 -3.35
C SER A 107 6.43 1.57 -3.89
N CYS A 108 7.71 1.21 -3.84
CA CYS A 108 8.72 1.96 -4.57
C CYS A 108 9.89 1.09 -5.02
N LEU A 109 10.60 1.57 -6.04
CA LEU A 109 11.85 0.96 -6.47
C LEU A 109 13.04 1.56 -5.70
N VAL A 110 13.98 0.69 -5.32
CA VAL A 110 15.19 1.05 -4.57
C VAL A 110 16.38 0.32 -5.19
N PHE A 111 17.50 1.01 -5.36
CA PHE A 111 18.74 0.35 -5.76
C PHE A 111 19.35 -0.40 -4.57
N SER A 112 19.67 -1.67 -4.76
CA SER A 112 20.46 -2.43 -3.81
C SER A 112 21.90 -1.91 -3.80
N LYS A 113 22.50 -1.71 -2.62
CA LYS A 113 23.87 -1.22 -2.50
C LYS A 113 24.84 -2.24 -3.14
N GLY A 114 25.60 -1.78 -4.12
CA GLY A 114 26.74 -2.50 -4.69
C GLY A 114 26.43 -3.60 -5.71
N ALA A 115 25.18 -3.76 -6.15
CA ALA A 115 24.79 -4.94 -6.96
C ALA A 115 24.15 -4.64 -8.33
N HIS A 116 24.02 -3.38 -8.79
CA HIS A 116 23.23 -3.04 -10.00
C HIS A 116 21.82 -3.65 -10.02
N GLN A 117 21.29 -4.00 -8.84
CA GLN A 117 20.00 -4.65 -8.67
C GLN A 117 18.96 -3.61 -8.29
N LEU A 118 17.82 -3.65 -8.99
CA LEU A 118 16.65 -2.88 -8.61
C LEU A 118 15.70 -3.75 -7.80
N LEU A 119 15.38 -3.29 -6.59
CA LEU A 119 14.49 -3.95 -5.65
C LEU A 119 13.16 -3.22 -5.57
N MET A 120 12.08 -3.96 -5.42
CA MET A 120 10.78 -3.40 -5.06
C MET A 120 10.63 -3.42 -3.54
N ASN A 121 10.51 -2.25 -2.94
CA ASN A 121 10.15 -2.08 -1.55
C ASN A 121 8.63 -2.00 -1.44
N LEU A 122 8.04 -2.93 -0.71
CA LEU A 122 6.60 -3.05 -0.49
C LEU A 122 6.33 -3.02 1.01
N ASP A 123 5.34 -2.23 1.43
CA ASP A 123 4.84 -2.23 2.81
C ASP A 123 3.32 -2.15 2.84
N ILE A 124 2.70 -2.79 3.82
CA ILE A 124 1.24 -2.79 3.99
C ILE A 124 0.85 -1.53 4.75
N ASN A 125 -0.03 -0.73 4.15
CA ASN A 125 -0.50 0.52 4.73
C ASN A 125 -2.00 0.48 5.01
N HIS A 126 -2.40 1.30 5.98
CA HIS A 126 -3.79 1.60 6.27
C HIS A 126 -3.98 3.11 6.24
N GLY A 127 -5.07 3.57 5.62
CA GLY A 127 -5.44 4.97 5.55
C GLY A 127 -6.87 5.19 6.04
N VAL A 128 -7.14 6.36 6.61
CA VAL A 128 -8.48 6.73 7.05
C VAL A 128 -9.12 7.59 5.98
N PHE A 129 -10.24 7.14 5.44
CA PHE A 129 -10.98 7.81 4.37
C PHE A 129 -12.43 8.05 4.78
N MET A 130 -13.09 8.98 4.10
CA MET A 130 -14.52 9.18 4.24
C MET A 130 -15.28 8.04 3.57
N LYS A 131 -16.33 7.54 4.23
CA LYS A 131 -17.21 6.53 3.66
C LYS A 131 -17.92 7.06 2.42
N LYS A 132 -18.13 6.18 1.45
CA LYS A 132 -19.01 6.46 0.30
C LYS A 132 -20.47 6.27 0.74
N GLN A 133 -21.08 7.31 1.31
CA GLN A 133 -22.43 7.27 1.88
C GLN A 133 -23.24 8.56 1.60
N PRO A 134 -24.57 8.54 1.70
CA PRO A 134 -25.42 9.73 1.64
C PRO A 134 -25.09 10.77 2.72
N PHE A 135 -25.25 12.05 2.39
CA PHE A 135 -24.96 13.15 3.31
C PHE A 135 -25.76 13.11 4.62
N LEU A 136 -27.03 12.68 4.57
CA LEU A 136 -27.86 12.54 5.77
C LEU A 136 -27.35 11.44 6.71
N GLU A 137 -26.86 10.32 6.16
CA GLU A 137 -26.25 9.24 6.94
C GLU A 137 -24.96 9.73 7.59
N PHE A 138 -24.14 10.49 6.84
CA PHE A 138 -22.97 11.15 7.38
C PHE A 138 -23.30 12.10 8.56
N LEU A 139 -24.29 12.98 8.41
CA LEU A 139 -24.72 13.89 9.47
C LEU A 139 -25.20 13.14 10.70
N CYS A 140 -25.96 12.06 10.52
CA CYS A 140 -26.37 11.21 11.62
C CYS A 140 -25.18 10.60 12.37
N GLU A 141 -24.21 10.05 11.65
CA GLU A 141 -23.03 9.47 12.28
C GLU A 141 -22.26 10.52 13.07
N VAL A 142 -22.06 11.72 12.52
CA VAL A 142 -21.29 12.81 13.16
C VAL A 142 -22.03 13.46 14.32
N MET A 143 -23.29 13.83 14.13
CA MET A 143 -24.04 14.64 15.09
C MET A 143 -24.71 13.79 16.16
N LEU A 144 -25.17 12.59 15.81
CA LEU A 144 -25.99 11.74 16.68
C LEU A 144 -25.20 10.55 17.24
N HIS A 145 -23.92 10.39 16.85
CA HIS A 145 -23.06 9.27 17.25
C HIS A 145 -23.74 7.90 17.05
N SER A 146 -24.63 7.82 16.06
CA SER A 146 -25.54 6.68 15.86
C SER A 146 -25.53 6.31 14.38
N PRO A 147 -25.35 5.03 14.01
CA PRO A 147 -25.50 4.60 12.63
C PRO A 147 -26.98 4.74 12.25
N CYS A 148 -27.32 5.82 11.52
CA CYS A 148 -28.62 5.97 10.89
C CYS A 148 -28.71 4.98 9.71
N GLY A 149 -28.97 3.70 10.00
CA GLY A 149 -29.13 2.73 8.93
C GLY A 149 -29.47 1.30 9.33
N LYS A 150 -29.19 0.84 10.56
CA LYS A 150 -29.47 -0.56 10.93
C LYS A 150 -30.84 -0.81 11.58
N ARG A 151 -31.68 0.22 11.73
CA ARG A 151 -33.06 0.08 12.22
C ARG A 151 -34.00 0.97 11.43
N ARG A 152 -34.60 0.46 10.35
CA ARG A 152 -35.98 0.72 9.86
C ARG A 152 -36.15 0.42 8.37
N TYR A 153 -36.19 -0.88 8.03
CA TYR A 153 -37.14 -1.42 7.04
C TYR A 153 -37.67 -2.81 7.50
N ALA A 154 -37.71 -3.08 8.81
CA ALA A 154 -38.54 -4.15 9.36
C ALA A 154 -39.92 -3.54 9.68
N GLY A 155 -40.68 -3.29 8.62
CA GLY A 155 -41.93 -2.56 8.68
C GLY A 155 -43.04 -3.26 7.90
N ARG A 156 -43.61 -4.29 8.54
CA ARG A 156 -45.07 -4.50 8.58
C ARG A 156 -45.72 -5.08 7.30
N GLN A 157 -45.62 -6.40 7.10
CA GLN A 157 -46.76 -7.13 6.54
C GLN A 157 -47.86 -7.15 7.62
N ARG A 158 -48.89 -6.34 7.43
CA ARG A 158 -50.17 -6.54 8.12
C ARG A 158 -50.86 -7.68 7.41
N ASN A 159 -51.13 -8.76 8.13
CA ASN A 159 -52.19 -9.67 7.76
C ASN A 159 -53.51 -8.88 7.83
N VAL A 160 -54.18 -8.78 6.69
CA VAL A 160 -55.64 -8.66 6.58
C VAL A 160 -56.07 -9.78 5.66
#